data_AF-A0A7S4DIQ3-F1
#
_entry.id   AF-A0A7S4DIQ3-F1
#
_cell.length_a   1.000
_cell.length_b   1.000
_cell.length_c   1.000
_cell.angle_alpha   90.00
_cell.angle_beta   90.00
_cell.angle_gamma   90.00
#
_symmetry.space_group_name_H-M   'P 1'
#
loop_
_entity.id
_entity.type
_entity.pdbx_description
1 polymer ?
#
loop_
_entity_poly.entity_id
_entity_poly.type
_entity_poly.pdbx_seq_one_letter_code
_entity_poly.pdbx_strand_id
1 'polypeptide(L)'
;METSTSETLASVVEWINSFELSRQCESHDELCDGRILCELLSQASGAYFDIDTMTEVPAGGNWALMLANLKKLVKYLENYFREELGKISDAGDIDLNLIARDKDSAQLLSLVELVVGACVQCEERAFFIGKIMELEEESQAVLKATIQAAMARVAPLGEGGAGEEEE
;
A
#
# COMPACT_ATOMS: atom_id res chain seq x y z
N MET A 1 -20.96 -10.61 -0.28
CA MET A 1 -21.27 -9.18 -0.11
C MET A 1 -20.07 -8.46 -0.67
N GLU A 2 -20.24 -7.59 -1.66
CA GLU A 2 -19.15 -6.72 -2.11
C GLU A 2 -18.95 -5.64 -1.03
N THR A 3 -17.80 -5.67 -0.37
CA THR A 3 -17.39 -4.64 0.59
C THR A 3 -17.22 -3.32 -0.16
N SER A 4 -17.78 -2.23 0.36
CA SER A 4 -17.63 -0.91 -0.28
C SER A 4 -16.18 -0.41 -0.17
N THR A 5 -15.71 0.37 -1.15
CA THR A 5 -14.41 1.07 -1.10
C THR A 5 -14.24 1.85 0.20
N SER A 6 -15.29 2.53 0.67
CA SER A 6 -15.24 3.31 1.91
C SER A 6 -15.05 2.44 3.15
N GLU A 7 -15.68 1.27 3.21
CA GLU A 7 -15.59 0.32 4.32
C GLU A 7 -14.20 -0.35 4.35
N THR A 8 -13.68 -0.64 3.16
CA THR A 8 -12.31 -1.16 2.99
C THR A 8 -11.28 -0.15 3.47
N LEU A 9 -11.37 1.11 3.04
CA LEU A 9 -10.47 2.16 3.49
C LEU A 9 -10.59 2.42 5.00
N ALA A 10 -11.78 2.34 5.58
CA ALA A 10 -11.97 2.48 7.02
C ALA A 10 -11.27 1.36 7.81
N SER A 11 -11.43 0.10 7.38
CA SER A 11 -10.77 -1.06 8.00
C SER A 11 -9.25 -0.98 7.88
N VAL A 12 -8.75 -0.47 6.75
CA VAL A 12 -7.30 -0.22 6.57
C VAL A 12 -6.83 0.88 7.52
N VAL A 13 -7.56 1.98 7.67
CA VAL A 13 -7.18 3.06 8.59
C VAL A 13 -7.12 2.55 10.03
N GLU A 14 -8.09 1.72 10.44
CA GLU A 14 -8.06 1.04 11.75
C GLU A 14 -6.80 0.19 11.91
N TRP A 15 -6.45 -0.60 10.90
CA TRP A 15 -5.23 -1.40 10.91
C TRP A 15 -3.97 -0.54 10.99
N ILE A 16 -3.86 0.53 10.19
CA ILE A 16 -2.74 1.49 10.22
C ILE A 16 -2.60 2.09 11.62
N ASN A 17 -3.71 2.42 12.28
CA ASN A 17 -3.70 2.99 13.64
C ASN A 17 -3.32 1.98 14.74
N SER A 18 -3.19 0.69 14.43
CA SER A 18 -2.68 -0.32 15.37
C SER A 18 -1.15 -0.35 15.50
N PHE A 19 -0.44 0.39 14.62
CA PHE A 19 1.01 0.53 14.62
C PHE A 19 1.45 1.78 15.39
N GLU A 20 2.71 1.78 15.86
CA GLU A 20 3.32 2.97 16.43
C GLU A 20 3.78 3.90 15.29
N LEU A 21 2.98 4.93 15.01
CA LEU A 21 3.24 5.92 13.97
C LEU A 21 3.44 7.31 14.59
N SER A 22 4.06 8.22 13.82
CA SER A 22 4.28 9.62 14.18
C SER A 22 2.98 10.38 14.51
N ARG A 23 1.88 9.98 13.88
CA ARG A 23 0.52 10.47 14.15
C ARG A 23 -0.51 9.38 13.85
N GLN A 24 -1.67 9.47 14.51
CA GLN A 24 -2.84 8.67 14.14
C GLN A 24 -3.46 9.23 12.85
N CYS A 25 -3.98 8.33 12.02
CA CYS A 25 -4.72 8.64 10.80
C CYS A 25 -6.22 8.76 11.14
N GLU A 26 -6.79 9.96 11.07
CA GLU A 26 -8.21 10.17 11.43
C GLU A 26 -9.15 9.90 10.24
N SER A 27 -8.65 10.05 9.01
CA SER A 27 -9.40 9.83 7.77
C SER A 27 -8.51 9.26 6.67
N HIS A 28 -9.10 8.49 5.76
CA HIS A 28 -8.38 7.97 4.59
C HIS A 28 -7.81 9.09 3.69
N ASP A 29 -8.37 10.30 3.76
CA ASP A 29 -7.83 11.50 3.10
C ASP A 29 -6.38 11.80 3.50
N GLU A 30 -5.96 11.44 4.71
CA GLU A 30 -4.59 11.65 5.19
C GLU A 30 -3.58 10.67 4.56
N LEU A 31 -4.07 9.59 3.94
CA LEU A 31 -3.24 8.65 3.20
C LEU A 31 -2.86 9.19 1.81
N CYS A 32 -3.61 10.17 1.30
CA CYS A 32 -3.42 10.75 -0.04
C CYS A 32 -2.10 11.52 -0.19
N ASP A 33 -1.40 11.85 0.90
CA ASP A 33 -0.06 12.46 0.84
C ASP A 33 1.08 11.43 0.79
N GLY A 34 0.78 10.15 0.95
CA GLY A 34 1.72 9.03 0.91
C GLY A 34 2.67 8.92 2.10
N ARG A 35 2.68 9.86 3.06
CA ARG A 35 3.63 9.84 4.18
C ARG A 35 3.33 8.74 5.17
N ILE A 36 2.07 8.62 5.61
CA ILE A 36 1.64 7.58 6.56
C ILE A 36 1.89 6.18 5.96
N LEU A 37 1.59 6.02 4.67
CA LEU A 37 1.84 4.76 3.95
C LEU A 37 3.35 4.44 3.88
N CYS A 38 4.19 5.45 3.62
CA CYS A 38 5.64 5.27 3.60
C CYS A 38 6.20 4.96 5.00
N GLU A 39 5.67 5.58 6.05
CA GLU A 39 6.05 5.32 7.43
C GLU A 39 5.67 3.91 7.87
N LEU A 40 4.50 3.41 7.48
CA LEU A 40 4.13 2.02 7.70
C LEU A 40 5.10 1.06 6.99
N LEU A 41 5.42 1.34 5.73
CA LEU A 41 6.32 0.50 4.94
C LEU A 41 7.78 0.54 5.43
N SER A 42 8.22 1.63 6.04
CA SER A 42 9.56 1.70 6.62
C SER A 42 9.72 0.76 7.83
N GLN A 43 8.63 0.42 8.51
CA GLN A 43 8.62 -0.66 9.52
C GLN A 43 8.77 -2.05 8.88
N ALA A 44 8.31 -2.23 7.64
CA ALA A 44 8.47 -3.50 6.91
C ALA A 44 9.88 -3.65 6.33
N SER A 45 10.44 -2.57 5.78
CA SER A 45 11.83 -2.54 5.29
C SER A 45 12.36 -1.11 5.16
N GLY A 46 13.04 -0.62 6.19
CA GLY A 46 13.67 0.71 6.18
C GLY A 46 14.78 0.88 5.12
N ALA A 47 15.27 -0.22 4.53
CA ALA A 47 16.24 -0.16 3.42
C ALA A 47 15.61 0.31 2.10
N TYR A 48 14.32 0.08 1.91
CA TYR A 48 13.58 0.42 0.69
C TYR A 48 12.68 1.65 0.85
N PHE A 49 12.13 1.85 2.06
CA PHE A 49 11.15 2.89 2.33
C PHE A 49 11.71 3.92 3.31
N ASP A 50 12.09 5.08 2.77
CA ASP A 50 12.70 6.16 3.55
C ASP A 50 11.75 7.36 3.68
N ILE A 51 11.16 7.48 4.89
CA ILE A 51 10.25 8.56 5.28
C ILE A 51 10.94 9.92 5.33
N ASP A 52 12.24 9.99 5.61
CA ASP A 52 12.98 11.26 5.71
C ASP A 52 13.10 11.96 4.36
N THR A 53 12.96 11.20 3.27
CA THR A 53 12.90 11.78 1.93
C THR A 53 11.51 12.34 1.59
N MET A 54 10.46 11.99 2.33
CA MET A 54 9.11 12.46 2.05
C MET A 54 8.93 13.91 2.49
N THR A 55 8.24 14.70 1.67
CA THR A 55 8.03 16.12 1.96
C THR A 55 6.83 16.29 2.87
N GLU A 56 6.97 17.09 3.93
CA GLU A 56 5.84 17.47 4.77
C GLU A 56 4.81 18.30 3.99
N VAL A 57 3.54 17.88 4.07
CA VAL A 57 2.43 18.58 3.43
C VAL A 57 1.75 19.48 4.47
N PRO A 58 1.57 20.79 4.19
CA PRO A 58 0.88 21.70 5.10
C PRO A 58 -0.56 21.26 5.38
N ALA A 59 -1.13 21.67 6.53
CA ALA A 59 -2.49 21.33 6.94
C ALA A 59 -3.60 21.74 5.94
N GLY A 60 -3.32 22.70 5.04
CA GLY A 60 -4.22 23.09 3.95
C GLY A 60 -4.15 22.20 2.70
N GLY A 61 -3.27 21.20 2.69
CA GLY A 61 -2.97 20.37 1.54
C GLY A 61 -2.15 21.11 0.48
N ASN A 62 -1.32 20.37 -0.25
CA ASN A 62 -0.70 20.85 -1.48
C ASN A 62 -0.60 19.67 -2.44
N TRP A 63 -1.54 19.61 -3.39
CA TRP A 63 -1.64 18.48 -4.32
C TRP A 63 -0.32 18.22 -5.07
N ALA A 64 0.51 19.24 -5.32
CA ALA A 64 1.78 19.05 -6.00
C ALA A 64 2.82 18.35 -5.11
N LEU A 65 2.85 18.68 -3.81
CA LEU A 65 3.69 17.98 -2.83
C LEU A 65 3.18 16.56 -2.57
N MET A 66 1.86 16.39 -2.44
CA MET A 66 1.22 15.09 -2.31
C MET A 66 1.57 14.20 -3.51
N LEU A 67 1.40 14.71 -4.73
CA LEU A 67 1.77 13.98 -5.95
C LEU A 67 3.25 13.63 -6.00
N ALA A 68 4.14 14.52 -5.55
CA ALA A 68 5.57 14.23 -5.50
C ALA A 68 5.89 13.10 -4.53
N ASN A 69 5.26 13.08 -3.34
CA ASN A 69 5.40 11.99 -2.37
C ASN A 69 4.81 10.69 -2.92
N LEU A 70 3.60 10.70 -3.50
CA LEU A 70 2.97 9.52 -4.07
C LEU A 70 3.82 8.89 -5.19
N LYS A 71 4.41 9.70 -6.08
CA LYS A 71 5.33 9.21 -7.11
C LYS A 71 6.55 8.53 -6.52
N LYS A 72 7.07 9.07 -5.41
CA LYS A 72 8.20 8.47 -4.71
C LYS A 72 7.80 7.15 -4.05
N LEU A 73 6.65 7.12 -3.39
CA LEU A 73 6.10 5.92 -2.76
C LEU A 73 5.87 4.79 -3.77
N VAL A 74 5.27 5.08 -4.93
CA VAL A 74 5.11 4.09 -6.01
C VAL A 74 6.46 3.57 -6.48
N LYS A 75 7.45 4.44 -6.68
CA LYS A 75 8.80 4.01 -7.06
C LYS A 75 9.44 3.09 -5.99
N TYR A 76 9.24 3.39 -4.70
CA TYR A 76 9.70 2.51 -3.63
C TYR A 76 9.01 1.15 -3.66
N LEU A 77 7.67 1.12 -3.85
CA LEU A 77 6.92 -0.12 -3.98
C LEU A 77 7.40 -0.95 -5.18
N GLU A 78 7.55 -0.33 -6.36
CA GLU A 78 8.03 -1.02 -7.57
C GLU A 78 9.42 -1.63 -7.37
N ASN A 79 10.33 -0.89 -6.75
CA ASN A 79 11.68 -1.37 -6.44
C ASN A 79 11.65 -2.50 -5.41
N TYR A 80 10.87 -2.36 -4.34
CA TYR A 80 10.74 -3.38 -3.30
C TYR A 80 10.13 -4.67 -3.84
N PHE A 81 9.03 -4.59 -4.59
CA PHE A 81 8.44 -5.77 -5.23
C PHE A 81 9.44 -6.45 -6.16
N ARG A 82 10.17 -5.67 -6.98
CA ARG A 82 11.10 -6.21 -7.97
C ARG A 82 12.34 -6.83 -7.35
N GLU A 83 13.02 -6.08 -6.49
CA GLU A 83 14.37 -6.40 -6.01
C GLU A 83 14.36 -7.29 -4.78
N GLU A 84 13.43 -7.05 -3.83
CA GLU A 84 13.33 -7.84 -2.60
C GLU A 84 12.40 -9.05 -2.79
N LEU A 85 11.21 -8.82 -3.35
CA LEU A 85 10.20 -9.87 -3.45
C LEU A 85 10.26 -10.69 -4.75
N GLY A 86 11.07 -10.29 -5.72
CA GLY A 86 11.16 -10.95 -7.03
C GLY A 86 9.82 -10.95 -7.78
N LYS A 87 9.06 -9.86 -7.71
CA LYS A 87 7.71 -9.69 -8.26
C LYS A 87 7.56 -8.40 -9.06
N ILE A 88 6.54 -8.37 -9.90
CA ILE A 88 6.09 -7.18 -10.62
C ILE A 88 4.69 -6.85 -10.13
N SER A 89 4.48 -5.60 -9.72
CA SER A 89 3.18 -5.04 -9.36
C SER A 89 2.65 -4.13 -10.46
N ASP A 90 1.34 -3.91 -10.49
CA ASP A 90 0.67 -2.89 -11.31
C ASP A 90 0.69 -1.47 -10.70
N ALA A 91 1.62 -1.18 -9.77
CA ALA A 91 1.70 0.10 -9.08
C ALA A 91 1.80 1.31 -10.03
N GLY A 92 2.46 1.15 -11.16
CA GLY A 92 2.61 2.17 -12.20
C GLY A 92 1.31 2.52 -12.93
N ASP A 93 0.27 1.69 -12.85
CA ASP A 93 -1.02 1.91 -13.49
C ASP A 93 -1.97 2.78 -12.65
N ILE A 94 -1.59 3.10 -11.41
CA ILE A 94 -2.39 3.91 -10.50
C ILE A 94 -2.30 5.39 -10.92
N ASP A 95 -3.44 6.02 -11.20
CA ASP A 95 -3.51 7.47 -11.43
C ASP A 95 -3.32 8.26 -10.13
N LEU A 96 -2.08 8.63 -9.87
CA LEU A 96 -1.69 9.43 -8.70
C LEU A 96 -2.22 10.88 -8.76
N ASN A 97 -2.62 11.40 -9.92
CA ASN A 97 -3.22 12.74 -9.99
C ASN A 97 -4.60 12.73 -9.35
N LEU A 98 -5.41 11.70 -9.60
CA LEU A 98 -6.74 11.57 -8.99
C LEU A 98 -6.65 11.44 -7.46
N ILE A 99 -5.64 10.72 -6.94
CA ILE A 99 -5.39 10.66 -5.49
C ILE A 99 -4.99 12.05 -4.96
N ALA A 100 -4.00 12.69 -5.58
CA ALA A 100 -3.43 13.94 -5.05
C ALA A 100 -4.38 15.14 -5.16
N ARG A 101 -5.18 15.23 -6.24
CA ARG A 101 -6.04 16.39 -6.54
C ARG A 101 -7.46 16.20 -6.08
N ASP A 102 -8.03 15.03 -6.39
CA ASP A 102 -9.46 14.78 -6.24
C ASP A 102 -9.74 13.86 -5.03
N LYS A 103 -8.69 13.36 -4.37
CA LYS A 103 -8.76 12.38 -3.28
C LYS A 103 -9.61 11.17 -3.65
N ASP A 104 -9.43 10.70 -4.88
CA ASP A 104 -10.21 9.59 -5.41
C ASP A 104 -10.01 8.31 -4.60
N SER A 105 -11.08 7.82 -3.99
CA SER A 105 -11.03 6.66 -3.10
C SER A 105 -10.72 5.35 -3.83
N ALA A 106 -11.06 5.23 -5.12
CA ALA A 106 -10.79 4.00 -5.88
C ALA A 106 -9.30 3.88 -6.21
N GLN A 107 -8.69 4.98 -6.66
CA GLN A 107 -7.24 5.05 -6.88
C GLN A 107 -6.48 4.93 -5.56
N LEU A 108 -6.97 5.53 -4.47
CA LEU A 108 -6.37 5.37 -3.15
C LEU A 108 -6.43 3.91 -2.67
N LEU A 109 -7.58 3.24 -2.83
CA LEU A 109 -7.73 1.82 -2.50
C LEU A 109 -6.73 0.98 -3.30
N SER A 110 -6.56 1.29 -4.59
CA SER A 110 -5.59 0.61 -5.44
C SER A 110 -4.15 0.78 -4.93
N LEU A 111 -3.80 1.94 -4.39
CA LEU A 111 -2.48 2.14 -3.78
C LEU A 111 -2.35 1.36 -2.46
N VAL A 112 -3.36 1.46 -1.60
CA VAL A 112 -3.41 0.83 -0.28
C VAL A 112 -3.31 -0.70 -0.35
N GLU A 113 -3.99 -1.33 -1.32
CA GLU A 113 -3.88 -2.77 -1.53
C GLU A 113 -2.42 -3.20 -1.76
N LEU A 114 -1.67 -2.48 -2.58
CA LEU A 114 -0.26 -2.79 -2.81
C LEU A 114 0.60 -2.56 -1.56
N VAL A 115 0.29 -1.54 -0.76
CA VAL A 115 0.94 -1.30 0.54
C VAL A 115 0.70 -2.47 1.49
N VAL A 116 -0.56 -2.91 1.66
CA VAL A 116 -0.91 -4.09 2.46
C VAL A 116 -0.17 -5.32 1.93
N GLY A 117 -0.17 -5.51 0.61
CA GLY A 117 0.53 -6.59 -0.07
C GLY A 117 2.03 -6.61 0.23
N ALA A 118 2.68 -5.46 0.24
CA ALA A 118 4.10 -5.34 0.58
C ALA A 118 4.36 -5.70 2.06
N CYS A 119 3.55 -5.18 2.99
CA CYS A 119 3.67 -5.45 4.43
C CYS A 119 3.47 -6.94 4.77
N VAL A 120 2.52 -7.64 4.14
CA VAL A 120 2.27 -9.07 4.44
C VAL A 120 3.20 -10.03 3.71
N GLN A 121 4.07 -9.52 2.84
CA GLN A 121 5.07 -10.30 2.11
C GLN A 121 6.50 -9.99 2.55
N CYS A 122 6.70 -9.06 3.49
CA CYS A 122 8.03 -8.78 4.05
C CYS A 122 8.54 -9.93 4.94
N GLU A 123 9.81 -9.85 5.33
CA GLU A 123 10.44 -10.83 6.23
C GLU A 123 9.67 -10.96 7.55
N GLU A 124 9.31 -9.81 8.15
CA GLU A 124 8.55 -9.75 9.40
C GLU A 124 7.02 -9.83 9.22
N ARG A 125 6.51 -10.46 8.14
CA ARG A 125 5.06 -10.53 7.86
C ARG A 125 4.20 -11.00 9.03
N ALA A 126 4.74 -11.85 9.91
CA ALA A 126 4.01 -12.35 11.07
C ALA A 126 3.60 -11.23 12.03
N PHE A 127 4.41 -10.18 12.16
CA PHE A 127 4.08 -8.98 12.93
C PHE A 127 2.88 -8.25 12.31
N PHE A 128 2.93 -7.99 11.00
CA PHE A 128 1.85 -7.31 10.27
C PHE A 128 0.53 -8.10 10.27
N ILE A 129 0.60 -9.42 10.08
CA ILE A 129 -0.58 -10.31 10.18
C ILE A 129 -1.09 -10.35 11.63
N GLY A 130 -0.20 -10.36 12.63
CA GLY A 130 -0.58 -10.28 14.04
C GLY A 130 -1.40 -9.03 14.34
N LYS A 131 -0.99 -7.87 13.78
CA LYS A 131 -1.76 -6.62 13.88
C LYS A 131 -3.15 -6.68 13.26
N ILE A 132 -3.33 -7.43 12.18
CA ILE A 132 -4.67 -7.69 11.62
C ILE A 132 -5.49 -8.51 12.61
N MET A 133 -4.90 -9.56 13.19
CA MET A 133 -5.60 -10.46 14.13
C MET A 133 -6.00 -9.80 15.46
N GLU A 134 -5.47 -8.62 15.78
CA GLU A 134 -5.85 -7.81 16.95
C GLU A 134 -7.13 -7.00 16.73
N LEU A 135 -7.58 -6.82 15.48
CA LEU A 135 -8.75 -6.02 15.12
C LEU A 135 -10.08 -6.79 15.32
N GLU A 136 -11.20 -6.10 15.16
CA GLU A 136 -12.53 -6.72 15.14
C GLU A 136 -12.72 -7.69 13.97
N GLU A 137 -13.59 -8.70 14.12
CA GLU A 137 -13.79 -9.75 13.10
C GLU A 137 -14.21 -9.20 11.73
N GLU A 138 -14.96 -8.10 11.72
CA GLU A 138 -15.38 -7.39 10.49
C GLU A 138 -14.16 -6.85 9.74
N SER A 139 -13.32 -6.07 10.43
CA SER A 139 -12.09 -5.51 9.87
C SER A 139 -11.09 -6.59 9.45
N GLN A 140 -11.00 -7.69 10.20
CA GLN A 140 -10.20 -8.85 9.81
C GLN A 140 -10.67 -9.47 8.49
N ALA A 141 -11.98 -9.64 8.31
CA ALA A 141 -12.54 -10.21 7.09
C ALA A 141 -12.29 -9.29 5.88
N VAL A 142 -12.45 -7.98 6.07
CA VAL A 142 -12.16 -6.97 5.05
C VAL A 142 -10.68 -6.98 4.67
N LEU A 143 -9.76 -6.89 5.63
CA LEU A 143 -8.32 -6.90 5.37
C LEU A 143 -7.84 -8.20 4.73
N LYS A 144 -8.45 -9.34 5.09
CA LYS A 144 -8.17 -10.61 4.40
C LYS A 144 -8.53 -10.53 2.92
N ALA A 145 -9.67 -9.94 2.57
CA ALA A 145 -10.05 -9.72 1.18
C ALA A 145 -9.11 -8.71 0.49
N THR A 146 -8.69 -7.65 1.19
CA THR A 146 -7.68 -6.68 0.69
C THR A 146 -6.35 -7.35 0.39
N ILE A 147 -5.88 -8.28 1.25
CA ILE A 147 -4.68 -9.07 0.99
C ILE A 147 -4.85 -9.92 -0.28
N GLN A 148 -6.00 -10.57 -0.45
CA GLN A 148 -6.27 -11.37 -1.65
C GLN A 148 -6.27 -10.52 -2.92
N ALA A 149 -6.88 -9.34 -2.88
CA ALA A 149 -6.84 -8.38 -3.99
C ALA A 149 -5.41 -7.93 -4.30
N ALA A 150 -4.61 -7.62 -3.26
CA ALA A 150 -3.21 -7.27 -3.42
C ALA A 150 -2.39 -8.39 -4.08
N MET A 151 -2.60 -9.65 -3.69
CA MET A 151 -1.91 -10.80 -4.29
C MET A 151 -2.27 -11.00 -5.76
N ALA A 152 -3.50 -10.68 -6.16
CA ALA A 152 -3.93 -10.78 -7.56
C ALA A 152 -3.26 -9.74 -8.47
N ARG A 153 -2.65 -8.71 -7.87
CA ARG A 153 -2.02 -7.58 -8.56
C ARG A 153 -0.50 -7.66 -8.61
N VAL A 154 0.08 -8.71 -8.02
CA VAL A 154 1.53 -8.97 -8.03
C VAL A 154 1.82 -10.31 -8.68
N ALA A 155 2.68 -10.32 -9.69
CA ALA A 155 3.11 -11.51 -10.41
C ALA A 155 4.58 -11.82 -10.13
N PRO A 156 5.00 -13.09 -10.06
CA PRO A 156 6.42 -13.44 -10.03
C PRO A 156 7.17 -12.84 -11.22
N LEU A 157 8.41 -12.40 -10.99
CA LEU A 157 9.31 -11.89 -12.01
C LEU A 157 9.87 -13.06 -12.83
N GLY A 158 8.98 -13.69 -13.61
CA GLY A 158 9.27 -14.76 -14.56
C GLY A 158 9.63 -16.14 -13.97
N GLU A 159 8.77 -17.12 -14.21
CA GLU A 159 9.20 -18.26 -15.05
C GLU A 159 8.78 -17.92 -16.48
N GLY A 160 9.72 -17.44 -17.29
CA GLY A 160 9.51 -17.20 -18.71
C GLY A 160 10.48 -18.05 -19.53
N GLY A 161 10.04 -19.26 -19.92
CA GLY A 161 10.59 -19.99 -21.08
C GLY A 161 11.06 -21.42 -20.84
N ALA A 162 10.14 -22.40 -20.89
CA ALA A 162 10.42 -23.74 -21.42
C ALA A 162 9.09 -24.45 -21.78
N GLY A 163 8.88 -24.73 -23.08
CA GLY A 163 7.71 -25.42 -23.64
C GLY A 163 6.80 -24.44 -24.39
N GLU A 164 6.51 -24.57 -25.68
CA GLU A 164 6.54 -25.72 -26.59
C GLU A 164 6.95 -25.22 -28.00
N GLU A 165 8.07 -25.72 -28.53
CA GLU A 165 8.20 -25.92 -29.98
C GLU A 165 7.65 -27.32 -30.24
N GLU A 166 6.41 -27.42 -30.73
CA GLU A 166 5.94 -28.66 -31.36
C GLU A 166 6.27 -28.58 -32.86
N GLU A 167 7.10 -29.54 -33.29
CA GLU A 167 7.41 -29.91 -34.69
C GLU A 167 6.18 -30.29 -35.51
#